data_AF-A0A816HIX8-F1
#
_entry.id   AF-A0A816HIX8-F1
#
_cell.length_a   1.000
_cell.length_b   1.000
_cell.length_c   1.000
_cell.angle_alpha   90.00
_cell.angle_beta   90.00
_cell.angle_gamma   90.00
#
_symmetry.space_group_name_H-M   'P 1'
#
loop_
_entity.id
_entity.type
_entity.pdbx_description
1 polymer ?
#
loop_
_entity_poly.entity_id
_entity_poly.type
_entity_poly.pdbx_seq_one_letter_code
_entity_poly.pdbx_strand_id
1 'polypeptide(L)'
;MFIKSPKYSIYRHITFRVQLAALSALKEILGGNEEQIQIVLDAGVLPHLLRLSYNRRTLTEEALYDAIINITRGNESQIQAVIDVGILSILIGRSPDNTNEKIQKKAVRVIYNVTRLSSEQT
;
A
#
# COMPACT_ATOMS: atom_id res chain seq x y z
N MET A 1 19.20 -5.56 31.82
CA MET A 1 19.38 -4.25 31.16
C MET A 1 20.01 -4.50 29.79
N PHE A 2 19.19 -4.60 28.73
CA PHE A 2 19.65 -4.97 27.38
C PHE A 2 20.24 -3.75 26.68
N ILE A 3 21.56 -3.69 26.58
CA ILE A 3 22.28 -2.67 25.80
C ILE A 3 22.05 -3.02 24.32
N LYS A 4 21.06 -2.38 23.68
CA LYS A 4 20.86 -2.45 22.23
C LYS A 4 22.12 -1.91 21.56
N SER A 5 22.91 -2.79 20.95
CA SER A 5 24.18 -2.43 20.32
C SER A 5 23.95 -1.44 19.14
N PRO A 6 24.79 -0.40 19.00
CA PRO A 6 24.59 0.69 18.04
C PRO A 6 24.54 0.24 16.57
N LYS A 7 25.19 -0.89 16.24
CA LYS A 7 25.14 -1.49 14.89
C LYS A 7 23.70 -1.81 14.45
N TYR A 8 22.86 -2.34 15.33
CA TYR A 8 21.46 -2.67 14.97
C TYR A 8 20.58 -1.43 14.73
N SER A 9 20.93 -0.30 15.35
CA SER A 9 20.24 0.98 15.13
C SER A 9 20.52 1.50 13.72
N ILE A 10 21.79 1.62 13.33
CA ILE A 10 22.16 2.10 11.98
C ILE A 10 21.63 1.20 10.85
N TYR A 11 21.67 -0.13 11.00
CA TYR A 11 21.06 -1.03 10.00
C TYR A 11 19.56 -0.79 9.86
N ARG A 12 18.81 -0.66 10.96
CA ARG A 12 17.37 -0.34 10.90
C ARG A 12 17.08 1.01 10.24
N HIS A 13 17.91 2.03 10.48
CA HIS A 13 17.73 3.35 9.87
C HIS A 13 18.03 3.33 8.36
N ILE A 14 19.06 2.61 7.93
CA ILE A 14 19.39 2.44 6.51
C ILE A 14 18.29 1.66 5.79
N THR A 15 17.83 0.53 6.36
CA THR A 15 16.72 -0.25 5.79
C THR A 15 15.43 0.57 5.68
N PHE A 16 15.15 1.43 6.66
CA PHE A 16 13.98 2.30 6.63
C PHE A 16 14.06 3.37 5.52
N ARG A 17 15.23 4.00 5.34
CA ARG A 17 15.42 4.98 4.25
C ARG A 17 15.34 4.33 2.87
N VAL A 18 15.88 3.12 2.71
CA VAL A 18 15.77 2.34 1.47
C VAL A 18 14.32 1.96 1.19
N GLN A 19 13.56 1.54 2.21
CA GLN A 19 12.14 1.27 2.08
C GLN A 19 11.36 2.51 1.63
N LEU A 20 11.63 3.67 2.24
CA LEU A 20 10.99 4.93 1.83
C LEU A 20 11.33 5.31 0.38
N ALA A 21 12.60 5.21 -0.03
CA ALA A 21 13.00 5.52 -1.39
C ALA A 21 12.36 4.58 -2.41
N ALA A 22 12.30 3.29 -2.10
CA ALA A 22 11.62 2.29 -2.94
C ALA A 22 10.11 2.58 -3.04
N LEU A 23 9.46 2.95 -1.92
CA LEU A 23 8.04 3.33 -1.91
C LEU A 23 7.78 4.61 -2.71
N SER A 24 8.68 5.60 -2.65
CA SER A 24 8.60 6.80 -3.48
C SER A 24 8.73 6.46 -4.97
N ALA A 25 9.70 5.64 -5.36
CA ALA A 25 9.86 5.20 -6.74
C ALA A 25 8.63 4.40 -7.24
N LEU A 26 8.11 3.50 -6.40
CA LEU A 26 6.87 2.77 -6.70
C LEU A 26 5.69 3.72 -6.91
N LYS A 27 5.56 4.75 -6.08
CA LYS A 27 4.49 5.75 -6.19
C LYS A 27 4.56 6.51 -7.51
N GLU A 28 5.75 6.89 -7.97
CA GLU A 28 5.94 7.57 -9.26
C GLU A 28 5.51 6.68 -10.43
N ILE A 29 5.94 5.40 -10.44
CA ILE A 29 5.59 4.46 -11.51
C ILE A 29 4.08 4.17 -11.51
N LEU A 30 3.52 3.88 -10.33
CA LEU A 30 2.08 3.62 -10.17
C LEU A 30 1.20 4.85 -10.45
N GLY A 31 1.78 6.05 -10.45
CA GLY A 31 1.08 7.28 -10.83
C GLY A 31 0.86 7.44 -12.34
N GLY A 32 1.43 6.52 -13.13
CA GLY A 32 1.40 6.51 -14.59
C GLY A 32 0.17 5.83 -15.21
N ASN A 33 0.36 5.24 -16.39
CA ASN A 33 -0.69 4.56 -17.16
C ASN A 33 -0.90 3.08 -16.70
N GLU A 34 -1.90 2.42 -17.27
CA GLU A 34 -2.23 1.03 -16.93
C GLU A 34 -1.08 0.06 -17.17
N GLU A 35 -0.27 0.26 -18.22
CA GLU A 35 0.89 -0.57 -18.52
C GLU A 35 1.96 -0.46 -17.42
N GLN A 36 2.21 0.76 -16.92
CA GLN A 36 3.13 0.98 -15.80
C GLN A 36 2.62 0.34 -14.51
N ILE A 37 1.31 0.39 -14.26
CA ILE A 37 0.70 -0.34 -13.13
C ILE A 37 0.90 -1.84 -13.31
N GLN A 38 0.70 -2.37 -14.52
CA GLN A 38 0.87 -3.79 -14.81
C GLN A 38 2.30 -4.27 -14.59
N ILE A 39 3.31 -3.50 -15.04
CA ILE A 39 4.73 -3.80 -14.80
C ILE A 39 5.02 -3.95 -13.30
N VAL A 40 4.43 -3.08 -12.47
CA VAL A 40 4.60 -3.12 -11.01
C VAL A 40 3.90 -4.34 -10.40
N LEU A 41 2.73 -4.72 -10.91
CA LEU A 41 2.04 -5.94 -10.50
C LEU A 41 2.81 -7.21 -10.87
N ASP A 42 3.31 -7.28 -12.11
CA ASP A 42 4.10 -8.39 -12.64
C ASP A 42 5.43 -8.56 -11.89
N ALA A 43 6.00 -7.46 -11.38
CA ALA A 43 7.15 -7.48 -10.48
C ALA A 43 6.84 -8.06 -9.08
N GLY A 44 5.58 -8.46 -8.81
CA GLY A 44 5.18 -9.10 -7.56
C GLY A 44 5.06 -8.13 -6.38
N VAL A 45 4.63 -6.89 -6.62
CA VAL A 45 4.50 -5.89 -5.55
C VAL A 45 3.45 -6.26 -4.50
N LEU A 46 2.36 -6.94 -4.89
CA LEU A 46 1.20 -7.17 -4.01
C LEU A 46 1.52 -8.02 -2.76
N PRO A 47 2.24 -9.16 -2.87
CA PRO A 47 2.72 -9.89 -1.69
C PRO A 47 3.61 -9.04 -0.76
N HIS A 48 4.40 -8.12 -1.32
CA HIS A 48 5.24 -7.22 -0.54
C HIS A 48 4.41 -6.18 0.22
N LEU A 49 3.43 -5.58 -0.44
CA LEU A 49 2.48 -4.65 0.18
C LEU A 49 1.65 -5.35 1.26
N LEU A 50 1.21 -6.60 1.03
CA LEU A 50 0.52 -7.39 2.03
C LEU A 50 1.41 -7.61 3.27
N ARG A 51 2.68 -7.96 3.09
CA ARG A 51 3.62 -8.10 4.22
C ARG A 51 3.84 -6.78 4.96
N LEU A 52 3.94 -5.66 4.23
CA LEU A 52 4.05 -4.33 4.82
C LEU A 52 2.78 -3.92 5.57
N SER A 53 1.61 -4.41 5.14
CA SER A 53 0.34 -4.15 5.82
C SER A 53 0.31 -4.68 7.25
N TYR A 54 1.13 -5.64 7.64
CA TYR A 54 1.23 -6.05 9.06
C TYR A 54 2.04 -5.08 9.92
N ASN A 55 2.79 -4.16 9.31
CA ASN A 55 3.55 -3.14 10.01
C ASN A 55 2.67 -1.92 10.33
N ARG A 56 2.68 -1.46 11.58
CA ARG A 56 1.87 -0.32 12.08
C ARG A 56 2.64 1.01 12.10
N ARG A 57 3.80 1.10 11.43
CA ARG A 57 4.54 2.38 11.32
C ARG A 57 3.80 3.34 10.40
N THR A 58 3.52 4.54 10.87
CA THR A 58 2.74 5.59 10.17
C THR A 58 3.24 5.86 8.74
N LEU A 59 4.57 5.95 8.54
CA LEU A 59 5.14 6.21 7.21
C LEU A 59 4.98 5.02 6.25
N THR A 60 5.02 3.79 6.77
CA THR A 60 4.76 2.58 5.97
C THR A 60 3.28 2.46 5.62
N GLU A 61 2.41 2.89 6.53
CA GLU A 61 0.97 2.90 6.35
C GLU A 61 0.55 3.90 5.27
N GLU A 62 1.04 5.15 5.31
CA GLU A 62 0.69 6.14 4.29
C GLU A 62 1.10 5.70 2.89
N ALA A 63 2.30 5.13 2.74
CA ALA A 63 2.82 4.64 1.48
C ALA A 63 2.08 3.39 0.97
N LEU A 64 1.66 2.52 1.89
CA LEU A 64 0.83 1.36 1.55
C LEU A 64 -0.51 1.80 0.95
N TYR A 65 -1.22 2.71 1.61
CA TYR A 65 -2.48 3.23 1.08
C TYR A 65 -2.28 3.94 -0.26
N ASP A 66 -1.21 4.73 -0.43
CA ASP A 66 -0.94 5.42 -1.69
C ASP A 66 -0.70 4.43 -2.84
N ALA A 67 0.05 3.35 -2.60
CA ALA A 67 0.29 2.32 -3.60
C ALA A 67 -1.01 1.62 -4.02
N ILE A 68 -1.85 1.24 -3.05
CA ILE A 68 -3.13 0.57 -3.33
C ILE A 68 -4.13 1.50 -4.04
N ILE A 69 -4.19 2.78 -3.66
CA ILE A 69 -5.03 3.77 -4.36
C ILE A 69 -4.59 3.90 -5.81
N ASN A 70 -3.28 3.91 -6.09
CA ASN A 70 -2.79 4.03 -7.44
C ASN A 70 -3.03 2.77 -8.28
N ILE A 71 -2.83 1.57 -7.73
CA ILE A 71 -3.16 0.31 -8.42
C ILE A 71 -4.67 0.23 -8.72
N THR A 72 -5.51 0.58 -7.75
CA THR A 72 -6.98 0.52 -7.91
C THR A 72 -7.56 1.61 -8.83
N ARG A 73 -6.75 2.57 -9.31
CA ARG A 73 -7.16 3.52 -10.35
C ARG A 73 -7.06 2.94 -11.76
N GLY A 74 -6.37 1.82 -11.92
CA GLY A 74 -6.20 1.13 -13.18
C GLY A 74 -7.45 0.38 -13.63
N ASN A 75 -7.26 -0.61 -14.50
CA ASN A 75 -8.35 -1.40 -15.07
C ASN A 75 -8.89 -2.48 -14.11
N GLU A 76 -9.96 -3.15 -14.53
CA GLU A 76 -10.66 -4.16 -13.74
C GLU A 76 -9.75 -5.29 -13.24
N SER A 77 -8.86 -5.80 -14.10
CA SER A 77 -7.92 -6.87 -13.76
C SER A 77 -6.97 -6.45 -12.63
N GLN A 78 -6.52 -5.19 -12.66
CA GLN A 78 -5.62 -4.62 -11.66
C GLN A 78 -6.33 -4.42 -10.32
N ILE A 79 -7.61 -4.02 -10.34
CA ILE A 79 -8.46 -3.95 -9.15
C ILE A 79 -8.69 -5.35 -8.58
N GLN A 80 -9.01 -6.34 -9.42
CA GLN A 80 -9.25 -7.72 -9.00
C GLN A 80 -8.02 -8.33 -8.34
N ALA A 81 -6.82 -8.07 -8.86
CA ALA A 81 -5.57 -8.54 -8.24
C ALA A 81 -5.40 -8.03 -6.79
N VAL A 82 -5.85 -6.80 -6.50
CA VAL A 82 -5.84 -6.23 -5.14
C VAL A 82 -6.87 -6.92 -4.23
N ILE A 83 -8.02 -7.31 -4.77
CA ILE A 83 -9.04 -8.07 -4.05
C ILE A 83 -8.51 -9.46 -3.71
N ASP A 84 -7.94 -10.15 -4.70
CA ASP A 84 -7.46 -11.54 -4.60
C ASP A 84 -6.34 -11.70 -3.58
N VAL A 85 -5.46 -10.70 -3.43
CA VAL A 85 -4.40 -10.73 -2.41
C VAL A 85 -4.93 -10.52 -0.98
N GLY A 86 -6.20 -10.13 -0.82
CA GLY A 86 -6.87 -9.99 0.49
C GLY A 86 -6.43 -8.78 1.31
N ILE A 87 -5.77 -7.79 0.69
CA ILE A 87 -5.22 -6.64 1.43
C ILE A 87 -6.29 -5.67 1.91
N LEU A 88 -7.46 -5.63 1.24
CA LEU A 88 -8.55 -4.72 1.54
C LEU A 88 -9.11 -4.92 2.96
N SER A 89 -9.28 -6.17 3.39
CA SER A 89 -9.76 -6.49 4.75
C SER A 89 -8.83 -5.93 5.83
N ILE A 90 -7.52 -5.95 5.59
CA ILE A 90 -6.52 -5.40 6.52
C ILE A 90 -6.58 -3.88 6.55
N LEU A 91 -6.74 -3.23 5.40
CA LEU A 91 -6.82 -1.76 5.31
C LEU A 91 -8.10 -1.20 5.94
N ILE A 92 -9.23 -1.88 5.78
CA ILE A 92 -10.52 -1.46 6.34
C ILE A 92 -10.55 -1.71 7.85
N GLY A 93 -10.08 -2.88 8.30
CA GLY A 93 -10.06 -3.25 9.73
C GLY A 93 -9.14 -2.40 10.60
N ARG A 94 -8.28 -1.56 10.00
CA ARG A 94 -7.40 -0.62 10.71
C ARG A 94 -8.05 0.73 11.03
N SER A 95 -9.20 1.04 10.44
CA SER A 95 -9.92 2.30 10.61
C SER A 95 -10.66 2.56 11.95
N PRO A 96 -10.95 1.61 12.88
CA PRO A 96 -11.96 1.88 13.92
C PRO A 96 -11.57 2.84 15.05
N ASP A 97 -10.31 2.88 15.49
CA ASP A 97 -9.97 3.54 16.76
C ASP A 97 -9.09 4.77 16.56
N ASN A 98 -9.70 5.96 16.60
CA ASN A 98 -9.01 7.26 16.73
C ASN A 98 -7.97 7.59 15.63
N THR A 99 -8.17 7.04 14.43
CA THR A 99 -7.23 7.13 13.32
C THR A 99 -7.20 8.53 12.68
N ASN A 100 -5.99 8.99 12.35
CA ASN A 100 -5.68 10.16 11.55
C ASN A 100 -6.65 10.32 10.37
N GLU A 101 -7.37 11.44 10.29
CA GLU A 101 -8.35 11.79 9.23
C GLU A 101 -7.82 11.50 7.82
N LYS A 102 -6.50 11.67 7.61
CA LYS A 102 -5.84 11.36 6.33
C LYS A 102 -5.96 9.89 5.95
N ILE A 103 -5.79 8.98 6.90
CA ILE A 103 -5.87 7.52 6.68
C ILE A 103 -7.31 7.12 6.37
N GLN A 104 -8.29 7.70 7.05
CA GLN A 104 -9.71 7.45 6.77
C GLN A 104 -10.08 7.89 5.35
N LYS A 105 -9.68 9.09 4.93
CA LYS A 105 -9.88 9.57 3.55
C LYS A 105 -9.25 8.64 2.52
N LYS A 106 -8.06 8.11 2.81
CA LYS A 106 -7.38 7.14 1.95
C LYS A 106 -8.15 5.81 1.88
N ALA A 107 -8.62 5.29 3.02
CA ALA A 107 -9.42 4.07 3.06
C ALA A 107 -10.72 4.20 2.26
N VAL A 108 -11.45 5.32 2.42
CA VAL A 108 -12.65 5.62 1.64
C VAL A 108 -12.35 5.67 0.14
N ARG A 109 -11.21 6.27 -0.25
CA ARG A 109 -10.79 6.32 -1.66
C ARG A 109 -10.50 4.93 -2.24
N VAL A 110 -9.87 4.04 -1.48
CA VAL A 110 -9.66 2.65 -1.89
C VAL A 110 -11.00 1.96 -2.11
N ILE A 111 -11.93 2.09 -1.14
CA ILE A 111 -13.27 1.50 -1.25
C ILE A 111 -13.98 2.03 -2.50
N TYR A 112 -14.01 3.35 -2.71
CA TYR A 112 -14.62 3.98 -3.88
C TYR A 112 -14.10 3.41 -5.20
N ASN A 113 -12.77 3.34 -5.36
CA ASN A 113 -12.14 2.80 -6.56
C ASN A 113 -12.54 1.34 -6.81
N VAL A 114 -12.55 0.51 -5.76
CA VAL A 114 -12.92 -0.91 -5.84
C VAL A 114 -14.42 -1.07 -6.15
N THR A 115 -15.30 -0.26 -5.54
CA THR A 115 -16.75 -0.34 -5.76
C THR A 115 -17.18 0.15 -7.14
N ARG A 116 -16.40 1.03 -7.79
CA ARG A 116 -16.67 1.47 -9.16
C ARG A 116 -16.69 0.30 -10.14
N LEU A 117 -15.86 -0.73 -9.90
CA LEU A 117 -15.89 -1.97 -10.66
C LEU A 117 -17.27 -2.64 -10.59
N SER A 118 -17.89 -2.66 -9.40
CA SER A 118 -19.18 -3.32 -9.18
C SER A 118 -20.32 -2.66 -9.96
N SER A 119 -20.24 -1.34 -10.21
CA SER A 119 -21.27 -0.60 -10.94
C SER A 119 -21.20 -0.71 -12.46
N GLU A 120 -20.05 -1.06 -13.02
CA GLU A 120 -19.88 -1.21 -14.48
C GLU A 120 -20.22 -2.63 -14.98
N GLN A 121 -20.47 -3.58 -14.06
CA GLN A 121 -20.86 -4.96 -14.37
C GLN A 121 -22.37 -5.24 -14.26
N THR A 122 -23.22 -4.21 -14.22
CA THR A 122 -24.70 -4.35 -14.23
C THR A 122 -25.29 -3.78 -15.53
#